data_AF-A0A8J6I447-F1
#
_entry.id   AF-A0A8J6I447-F1
#
_cell.length_a   1.000
_cell.length_b   1.000
_cell.length_c   1.000
_cell.angle_alpha   90.00
_cell.angle_beta   90.00
_cell.angle_gamma   90.00
#
_symmetry.space_group_name_H-M   'P 1'
#
loop_
_entity.id
_entity.type
_entity.pdbx_description
1 polymer ?
#
loop_
_entity_poly.entity_id
_entity_poly.type
_entity_poly.pdbx_seq_one_letter_code
_entity_poly.pdbx_strand_id
1 'polypeptide(L)'
;MDMIVKNLQQSYRLYLKNFSLLLLASAIAGLITFLSLGLLAGPVLGGFLLLGVKLLRGEKGDLNEIFTHFDQFLSTLMPTLLLWGAGVVFYIIGVIPVIGRITNFVVSPVLFLLYFLTIGFIVEQKSEPLQALKRSVACFAMDWVQLWLYSLVMMIIGGIGFILFGVGVILTVPVGMMGMVLVYRQLAVVEPFPFKPEKQIVLKGGIALSALLVIGIVCLLFGFGRMSSPTLSTSLTSKIISGITGQKIEVDQKGGRFKLGGLSFGSGLPENFPKDIPVYPQAEVDGFIGGKDGELSGSTTILTSKDSAAKIYDYYVKNLEDKGWVVTSQDLGEMKMISFQKDKRSGVITINPNAEQCDIIIGLTME
;
A
#
# COMPACT_ATOMS: atom_id res chain seq x y z
N MET A 1 -1.93 2.05 25.78
CA MET A 1 -1.62 3.50 25.63
C MET A 1 -0.40 3.90 26.49
N ASP A 2 -0.29 3.39 27.72
CA ASP A 2 0.82 3.68 28.65
C ASP A 2 2.23 3.39 28.09
N MET A 3 2.41 2.29 27.35
CA MET A 3 3.69 1.95 26.72
C MET A 3 4.16 3.04 25.74
N ILE A 4 3.24 3.58 24.92
CA ILE A 4 3.55 4.61 23.91
C ILE A 4 4.02 5.88 24.62
N VAL A 5 3.26 6.36 25.61
CA VAL A 5 3.56 7.60 26.34
C VAL A 5 4.88 7.49 27.08
N LYS A 6 5.09 6.39 27.83
CA LYS A 6 6.32 6.16 28.59
C LYS A 6 7.55 6.10 27.69
N ASN A 7 7.48 5.31 26.61
CA ASN A 7 8.60 5.18 25.69
C ASN A 7 8.87 6.51 24.97
N LEU A 8 7.84 7.25 24.56
CA LEU A 8 8.01 8.55 23.90
C LEU A 8 8.72 9.56 24.82
N GLN A 9 8.29 9.67 26.08
CA GLN A 9 8.94 10.54 27.06
C GLN A 9 10.41 10.15 27.27
N GLN A 10 10.68 8.84 27.34
CA GLN A 10 12.04 8.33 27.52
C GLN A 10 12.91 8.59 26.27
N SER A 11 12.40 8.37 25.07
CA SER A 11 13.08 8.68 23.80
C SER A 11 13.45 10.16 23.74
N TYR A 12 12.50 11.04 24.05
CA TYR A 12 12.71 12.48 24.03
C TYR A 12 13.76 12.92 25.05
N ARG A 13 13.72 12.35 26.26
CA ARG A 13 14.72 12.62 27.31
C ARG A 13 16.13 12.18 26.88
N LEU A 14 16.26 10.99 26.30
CA LEU A 14 17.56 10.48 25.82
C LEU A 14 18.10 11.31 24.66
N TYR A 15 17.20 11.73 23.77
CA TYR A 15 17.52 12.62 22.68
C TYR A 15 18.06 13.95 23.19
N LEU A 16 17.35 14.66 24.08
CA LEU A 16 17.83 15.93 24.63
C LEU A 16 19.16 15.79 25.39
N LYS A 17 19.34 14.70 26.15
CA LYS A 17 20.58 14.46 26.90
C LYS A 17 21.79 14.24 25.97
N ASN A 18 21.58 13.63 24.81
CA ASN A 18 22.63 13.28 23.85
C ASN A 18 22.39 13.94 22.49
N PHE A 19 21.86 15.16 22.49
CA PHE A 19 21.30 15.81 21.31
C PHE A 19 22.26 15.81 20.13
N SER A 20 23.46 16.36 20.33
CA SER A 20 24.46 16.51 19.28
C SER A 20 24.88 15.16 18.70
N LEU A 21 25.07 14.16 19.56
CA LEU A 21 25.49 12.82 19.17
C LEU A 21 24.41 12.14 18.32
N LEU A 22 23.15 12.13 18.77
CA LEU A 22 22.06 11.46 18.07
C LEU A 22 21.64 12.21 16.79
N LEU A 23 21.72 13.54 16.80
CA LEU A 23 21.47 14.37 15.62
C LEU A 23 22.50 14.07 14.51
N LEU A 24 23.79 14.13 14.85
CA LEU A 24 24.87 13.83 13.90
C LEU A 24 24.80 12.37 13.44
N ALA A 25 24.54 11.44 14.36
CA ALA A 25 24.45 10.02 14.04
C ALA A 25 23.35 9.72 13.03
N SER A 26 22.14 10.23 13.27
CA SER A 26 21.01 10.05 12.36
C SER A 26 21.19 10.79 11.03
N ALA A 27 21.83 11.96 11.02
CA ALA A 27 22.15 12.69 9.78
C ALA A 27 23.17 11.93 8.92
N ILE A 28 24.26 11.45 9.51
CA ILE A 28 25.26 10.62 8.83
C ILE A 28 24.62 9.31 8.33
N ALA A 29 23.83 8.66 9.18
CA ALA A 29 23.10 7.44 8.81
C ALA A 29 22.16 7.66 7.63
N GLY A 30 21.41 8.76 7.64
CA GLY A 30 20.52 9.16 6.56
C GLY A 30 21.28 9.43 5.26
N LEU A 31 22.41 10.15 5.34
CA LEU A 31 23.25 10.46 4.18
C LEU A 31 23.85 9.19 3.55
N ILE A 32 24.41 8.28 4.36
CA ILE A 32 24.97 7.01 3.86
C ILE A 32 23.87 6.15 3.24
N THR A 33 22.70 6.09 3.89
CA THR A 33 21.55 5.35 3.38
C THR A 33 21.09 5.93 2.04
N PHE A 34 21.00 7.25 1.91
CA PHE A 34 20.62 7.92 0.67
C PHE A 34 21.64 7.67 -0.45
N LEU A 35 22.94 7.89 -0.20
CA LEU A 35 24.00 7.73 -1.20
C LEU A 35 24.18 6.29 -1.66
N SER A 36 23.90 5.31 -0.79
CA SER A 36 23.93 3.88 -1.13
C SER A 36 22.62 3.35 -1.71
N LEU A 37 21.63 4.22 -1.98
CA LEU A 37 20.29 3.83 -2.42
C LEU A 37 19.61 2.82 -1.48
N GLY A 38 19.86 2.95 -0.17
CA GLY A 38 19.31 2.09 0.86
C GLY A 38 20.08 0.80 1.09
N LEU A 39 21.10 0.48 0.28
CA LEU A 39 21.81 -0.80 0.38
C LEU A 39 22.55 -0.96 1.72
N LEU A 40 23.12 0.13 2.23
CA LEU A 40 23.80 0.16 3.53
C LEU A 40 22.87 0.50 4.70
N ALA A 41 21.55 0.59 4.47
CA ALA A 41 20.59 0.90 5.54
C ALA A 41 20.68 -0.10 6.70
N GLY A 42 20.88 -1.39 6.38
CA GLY A 42 20.96 -2.47 7.37
C GLY A 42 22.06 -2.28 8.41
N PRO A 43 23.36 -2.27 8.02
CA PRO A 43 24.46 -2.13 8.97
C PRO A 43 24.46 -0.75 9.65
N VAL A 44 24.10 0.32 8.93
CA VAL A 44 24.00 1.68 9.49
C VAL A 44 22.93 1.76 10.57
N LEU A 45 21.75 1.18 10.32
CA LEU A 45 20.68 1.12 11.30
C LEU A 45 21.06 0.25 12.50
N GLY A 46 21.79 -0.84 12.25
CA GLY A 46 22.35 -1.69 13.30
C GLY A 46 23.30 -0.94 14.22
N GLY A 47 24.22 -0.16 13.65
CA GLY A 47 25.13 0.70 14.42
C GLY A 47 24.39 1.77 15.23
N PHE A 48 23.38 2.42 14.64
CA PHE A 48 22.53 3.37 15.35
C PHE A 48 21.75 2.69 16.50
N LEU A 49 21.22 1.50 16.27
CA LEU A 49 20.48 0.74 17.27
C LEU A 49 21.37 0.45 18.49
N LEU A 50 22.60 -0.04 18.27
CA LEU A 50 23.53 -0.32 19.37
C LEU A 50 23.97 0.94 20.11
N LEU A 51 24.18 2.05 19.40
CA LEU A 51 24.39 3.36 20.02
C LEU A 51 23.23 3.70 20.95
N GLY A 52 21.99 3.54 20.50
CA GLY A 52 20.81 3.74 21.33
C GLY A 52 20.78 2.80 22.54
N VAL A 53 21.13 1.52 22.37
CA VAL A 53 21.18 0.53 23.45
C VAL A 53 22.23 0.88 24.50
N LYS A 54 23.41 1.37 24.10
CA LYS A 54 24.43 1.86 25.03
C LYS A 54 23.98 3.09 25.80
N LEU A 55 23.38 4.06 25.12
CA LEU A 55 22.83 5.25 25.76
C LEU A 55 21.72 4.89 26.77
N LEU A 56 20.91 3.86 26.48
CA LEU A 56 19.91 3.32 27.41
C LEU A 56 20.53 2.70 28.66
N ARG A 57 21.73 2.11 28.55
CA ARG A 57 22.49 1.57 29.69
C ARG A 57 23.21 2.66 30.49
N GLY A 58 23.15 3.90 30.05
CA GLY A 58 23.87 5.02 30.68
C GLY A 58 25.35 5.09 30.30
N GLU A 59 25.77 4.32 29.30
CA GLU A 59 27.12 4.33 28.76
C GLU A 59 27.35 5.58 27.89
N LYS A 60 28.61 5.99 27.73
CA LYS A 60 28.97 7.07 26.79
C LYS A 60 28.95 6.52 25.37
N GLY A 61 28.13 7.11 24.50
CA GLY A 61 28.10 6.76 23.08
C GLY A 61 29.16 7.50 22.26
N ASP A 62 29.56 6.90 21.14
CA ASP A 62 30.46 7.46 20.13
C ASP A 62 29.82 7.41 18.73
N LEU A 63 30.09 8.40 17.89
CA LEU A 63 29.62 8.45 16.49
C LEU A 63 30.17 7.28 15.67
N ASN A 64 31.37 6.80 16.01
CA ASN A 64 32.00 5.67 15.32
C ASN A 64 31.19 4.37 15.45
N GLU A 65 30.27 4.29 16.40
CA GLU A 65 29.42 3.12 16.61
C GLU A 65 28.52 2.80 15.41
N ILE A 66 28.15 3.82 14.64
CA ILE A 66 27.34 3.69 13.42
C ILE A 66 28.06 2.80 12.38
N PHE A 67 29.38 2.83 12.37
CA PHE A 67 30.22 2.08 11.43
C PHE A 67 30.65 0.71 11.95
N THR A 68 30.42 0.43 13.24
CA THR A 68 31.01 -0.75 13.90
C THR A 68 30.52 -2.07 13.32
N HIS A 69 29.32 -2.11 12.73
CA HIS A 69 28.67 -3.35 12.28
C HIS A 69 28.58 -3.49 10.75
N PHE A 70 29.44 -2.78 10.03
CA PHE A 70 29.57 -2.93 8.58
C PHE A 70 30.10 -4.30 8.18
N ASP A 71 30.78 -5.01 9.07
CA ASP A 71 31.16 -6.42 8.92
C ASP A 71 29.94 -7.33 8.72
N GLN A 72 28.79 -6.98 9.30
CA GLN A 72 27.52 -7.70 9.15
C GLN A 72 26.66 -7.22 7.97
N PHE A 73 27.25 -6.50 7.02
CA PHE A 73 26.56 -6.05 5.81
C PHE A 73 25.80 -7.18 5.11
N LEU A 74 26.44 -8.33 4.85
CA LEU A 74 25.78 -9.43 4.14
C LEU A 74 24.60 -10.02 4.92
N SER A 75 24.75 -10.15 6.24
CA SER A 75 23.69 -10.67 7.12
C SER A 75 22.48 -9.74 7.18
N THR A 76 22.71 -8.43 7.08
CA THR A 76 21.64 -7.41 7.09
C THR A 76 21.13 -7.07 5.69
N LEU A 77 21.86 -7.40 4.62
CA LEU A 77 21.45 -7.18 3.24
C LEU A 77 20.24 -8.02 2.87
N MET A 78 20.25 -9.32 3.19
CA MET A 78 19.12 -10.22 2.89
C MET A 78 17.77 -9.70 3.43
N PRO A 79 17.61 -9.40 4.74
CA PRO A 79 16.35 -8.90 5.27
C PRO A 79 16.03 -7.49 4.76
N THR A 80 17.05 -6.67 4.48
CA THR A 80 16.85 -5.35 3.84
C THR A 80 16.19 -5.53 2.48
N LEU A 81 16.75 -6.37 1.60
CA LEU A 81 16.19 -6.63 0.27
C LEU A 81 14.80 -7.29 0.33
N LEU A 82 14.58 -8.22 1.27
CA LEU A 82 13.27 -8.86 1.43
C LEU A 82 12.19 -7.87 1.86
N LEU A 83 12.47 -7.03 2.86
CA LEU A 83 11.51 -6.05 3.36
C LEU A 83 11.33 -4.88 2.39
N TRP A 84 12.37 -4.49 1.65
CA TRP A 84 12.24 -3.57 0.52
C TRP A 84 11.40 -4.17 -0.61
N GLY A 85 11.65 -5.43 -0.98
CA GLY A 85 10.88 -6.14 -2.00
C GLY A 85 9.40 -6.22 -1.62
N ALA A 86 9.09 -6.51 -0.34
CA ALA A 86 7.74 -6.42 0.18
C ALA A 86 7.18 -4.99 0.07
N GLY A 87 7.98 -3.97 0.45
CA GLY A 87 7.63 -2.56 0.29
C GLY A 87 7.28 -2.19 -1.15
N VAL A 88 8.03 -2.67 -2.15
CA VAL A 88 7.76 -2.46 -3.59
C VAL A 88 6.45 -3.12 -4.00
N VAL A 89 6.19 -4.35 -3.56
CA VAL A 89 4.92 -5.05 -3.82
C VAL A 89 3.74 -4.23 -3.28
N PHE A 90 3.82 -3.77 -2.04
CA PHE A 90 2.76 -2.97 -1.43
C PHE A 90 2.66 -1.56 -2.01
N TYR A 91 3.76 -0.97 -2.46
CA TYR A 91 3.75 0.29 -3.20
C TYR A 91 2.98 0.16 -4.51
N ILE A 92 3.18 -0.94 -5.25
CA ILE A 92 2.44 -1.22 -6.50
C ILE A 92 0.95 -1.41 -6.23
N ILE A 93 0.59 -2.18 -5.20
CA ILE A 93 -0.82 -2.31 -4.74
C ILE A 93 -1.37 -0.94 -4.31
N GLY A 94 -0.49 -0.12 -3.73
CA GLY A 94 -0.71 1.25 -3.29
C GLY A 94 -1.23 2.21 -4.36
N VAL A 95 -1.05 1.87 -5.63
CA VAL A 95 -1.49 2.68 -6.79
C VAL A 95 -2.99 2.58 -7.01
N ILE A 96 -3.63 1.52 -6.51
CA ILE A 96 -5.08 1.34 -6.62
C ILE A 96 -5.78 2.44 -5.79
N PRO A 97 -6.69 3.24 -6.36
CA PRO A 97 -7.43 4.27 -5.62
C PRO A 97 -8.15 3.68 -4.40
N VAL A 98 -8.15 4.43 -3.28
CA VAL A 98 -8.73 4.04 -1.97
C VAL A 98 -8.07 2.83 -1.31
N ILE A 99 -8.10 1.64 -1.94
CA ILE A 99 -7.49 0.40 -1.42
C ILE A 99 -6.00 0.56 -1.21
N GLY A 100 -5.30 1.17 -2.16
CA GLY A 100 -3.87 1.37 -2.09
C GLY A 100 -3.46 2.36 -1.00
N ARG A 101 -4.25 3.40 -0.76
CA ARG A 101 -4.02 4.36 0.34
C ARG A 101 -4.15 3.68 1.70
N ILE A 102 -5.22 2.89 1.90
CA ILE A 102 -5.43 2.11 3.13
C ILE A 102 -4.29 1.09 3.30
N THR A 103 -3.96 0.36 2.24
CA THR A 103 -2.90 -0.66 2.26
C THR A 103 -1.56 -0.05 2.67
N ASN A 104 -1.14 1.04 2.05
CA ASN A 104 0.11 1.72 2.42
C ASN A 104 0.08 2.20 3.87
N PHE A 105 -1.01 2.82 4.31
CA PHE A 105 -1.15 3.31 5.68
C PHE A 105 -1.06 2.18 6.72
N VAL A 106 -1.65 1.01 6.44
CA VAL A 106 -1.60 -0.14 7.34
C VAL A 106 -0.24 -0.84 7.29
N VAL A 107 0.37 -0.97 6.12
CA VAL A 107 1.58 -1.77 5.93
C VAL A 107 2.85 -1.04 6.34
N SER A 108 2.96 0.27 6.11
CA SER A 108 4.21 1.02 6.39
C SER A 108 4.65 0.92 7.86
N PRO A 109 3.76 1.09 8.87
CA PRO A 109 4.13 0.89 10.27
C PRO A 109 4.61 -0.53 10.58
N VAL A 110 4.04 -1.53 9.92
CA VAL A 110 4.44 -2.94 10.10
C VAL A 110 5.84 -3.16 9.55
N LEU A 111 6.11 -2.75 8.31
CA LEU A 111 7.41 -2.90 7.68
C LEU A 111 8.50 -2.13 8.45
N PHE A 112 8.18 -0.92 8.91
CA PHE A 112 9.09 -0.10 9.72
C PHE A 112 9.49 -0.82 11.02
N LEU A 113 8.52 -1.39 11.74
CA LEU A 113 8.78 -2.17 12.96
C LEU A 113 9.57 -3.44 12.69
N LEU A 114 9.13 -4.25 11.72
CA LEU A 114 9.79 -5.50 11.39
C LEU A 114 11.23 -5.28 10.96
N TYR A 115 11.52 -4.20 10.24
CA TYR A 115 12.88 -3.85 9.85
C TYR A 115 13.76 -3.57 11.06
N PHE A 116 13.33 -2.68 11.96
CA PHE A 116 14.07 -2.37 13.18
C PHE A 116 14.33 -3.58 14.07
N LEU A 117 13.31 -4.41 14.29
CA LEU A 117 13.45 -5.62 15.09
C LEU A 117 14.41 -6.62 14.45
N THR A 118 14.27 -6.87 13.15
CA THR A 118 15.09 -7.84 12.43
C THR A 118 16.55 -7.43 12.46
N ILE A 119 16.86 -6.16 12.19
CA ILE A 119 18.23 -5.63 12.25
C ILE A 119 18.79 -5.73 13.68
N GLY A 120 18.00 -5.35 14.70
CA GLY A 120 18.43 -5.47 16.09
C GLY A 120 18.72 -6.91 16.52
N PHE A 121 17.94 -7.90 16.08
CA PHE A 121 18.20 -9.31 16.39
C PHE A 121 19.46 -9.84 15.69
N ILE A 122 19.73 -9.41 14.46
CA ILE A 122 20.95 -9.79 13.75
C ILE A 122 22.16 -9.17 14.43
N VAL A 123 22.10 -7.88 14.73
CA VAL A 123 23.26 -7.12 15.15
C VAL A 123 23.61 -7.34 16.63
N GLU A 124 22.63 -7.28 17.54
CA GLU A 124 22.88 -7.47 18.98
C GLU A 124 22.91 -8.95 19.38
N GLN A 125 22.07 -9.79 18.78
CA GLN A 125 21.95 -11.21 19.17
C GLN A 125 22.63 -12.17 18.20
N LYS A 126 23.30 -11.67 17.15
CA LYS A 126 23.97 -12.50 16.12
C LYS A 126 23.05 -13.56 15.52
N SER A 127 21.75 -13.26 15.46
CA SER A 127 20.75 -14.20 14.93
C SER A 127 20.91 -14.36 13.42
N GLU A 128 20.66 -15.57 12.91
CA GLU A 128 20.61 -15.78 11.46
C GLU A 128 19.48 -14.94 10.84
N PRO A 129 19.65 -14.40 9.62
CA PRO A 129 18.75 -13.39 9.08
C PRO A 129 17.28 -13.82 8.95
N LEU A 130 17.05 -15.06 8.50
CA LEU A 130 15.69 -15.59 8.37
C LEU A 130 15.05 -15.87 9.74
N GLN A 131 15.85 -16.30 10.71
CA GLN A 131 15.38 -16.54 12.08
C GLN A 131 15.02 -15.22 12.76
N ALA A 132 15.84 -14.18 12.59
CA ALA A 132 15.59 -12.83 13.08
C ALA A 132 14.29 -12.24 12.50
N LEU A 133 14.04 -12.43 11.20
CA LEU A 133 12.80 -11.98 10.57
C LEU A 133 11.57 -12.73 11.12
N LYS A 134 11.64 -14.07 11.20
CA LYS A 134 10.56 -14.89 11.78
C LYS A 134 10.28 -14.51 13.22
N ARG A 135 11.32 -14.27 14.01
CA ARG A 135 11.19 -13.81 15.39
C ARG A 135 10.53 -12.44 15.46
N SER A 136 10.91 -11.51 14.58
CA SER A 136 10.29 -10.18 14.52
C SER A 136 8.79 -10.25 14.20
N VAL A 137 8.40 -11.12 13.27
CA VAL A 137 6.98 -11.38 12.96
C VAL A 137 6.26 -12.00 14.16
N ALA A 138 6.89 -12.97 14.84
CA ALA A 138 6.31 -13.60 16.02
C ALA A 138 6.16 -12.60 17.18
N CYS A 139 7.14 -11.72 17.40
CA CYS A 139 7.04 -10.63 18.37
C CYS A 139 5.91 -9.67 18.03
N PHE A 140 5.79 -9.27 16.75
CA PHE A 140 4.69 -8.42 16.30
C PHE A 140 3.32 -9.06 16.53
N ALA A 141 3.20 -10.37 16.27
CA ALA A 141 1.94 -11.10 16.41
C ALA A 141 1.44 -11.22 17.86
N MET A 142 2.30 -11.06 18.87
CA MET A 142 1.90 -11.15 20.28
C MET A 142 0.89 -10.06 20.68
N ASP A 143 1.14 -8.83 20.24
CA ASP A 143 0.29 -7.67 20.52
C ASP A 143 0.26 -6.74 19.30
N TRP A 144 -0.28 -7.28 18.21
CA TRP A 144 -0.18 -6.65 16.89
C TRP A 144 -0.85 -5.27 16.84
N VAL A 145 -1.94 -5.06 17.58
CA VAL A 145 -2.65 -3.75 17.61
C VAL A 145 -1.79 -2.71 18.31
N GLN A 146 -1.26 -3.02 19.49
CA GLN A 146 -0.46 -2.05 20.25
C GLN A 146 0.87 -1.77 19.55
N LEU A 147 1.52 -2.79 18.99
CA LEU A 147 2.79 -2.64 18.27
C LEU A 147 2.62 -1.91 16.94
N TRP A 148 1.51 -2.12 16.24
CA TRP A 148 1.18 -1.36 15.04
C TRP A 148 0.92 0.12 15.36
N LEU A 149 0.13 0.42 16.39
CA LEU A 149 -0.09 1.79 16.84
C LEU A 149 1.20 2.46 17.29
N TYR A 150 2.04 1.72 18.03
CA TYR A 150 3.34 2.21 18.47
C TYR A 150 4.23 2.59 17.28
N SER A 151 4.38 1.69 16.31
CA SER A 151 5.23 1.93 15.16
C SER A 151 4.68 3.03 14.26
N LEU A 152 3.36 3.16 14.14
CA LEU A 152 2.71 4.28 13.45
C LEU A 152 3.08 5.61 14.12
N VAL A 153 2.96 5.71 15.45
CA VAL A 153 3.32 6.92 16.20
C VAL A 153 4.80 7.26 16.02
N MET A 154 5.71 6.29 16.14
CA MET A 154 7.15 6.53 15.97
C MET A 154 7.51 6.90 14.54
N MET A 155 6.83 6.31 13.54
CA MET A 155 7.00 6.66 12.14
C MET A 155 6.50 8.07 11.85
N ILE A 156 5.33 8.48 12.37
CA ILE A 156 4.81 9.83 12.22
C ILE A 156 5.74 10.83 12.91
N ILE A 157 6.17 10.57 14.15
CA ILE A 157 7.09 11.47 14.86
C ILE A 157 8.40 11.59 14.08
N GLY A 158 9.00 10.48 13.65
CA GLY A 158 10.22 10.51 12.84
C GLY A 158 10.03 11.28 11.52
N GLY A 159 8.87 11.14 10.89
CA GLY A 159 8.56 11.69 9.58
C GLY A 159 7.92 13.08 9.57
N ILE A 160 7.40 13.60 10.69
CA ILE A 160 6.66 14.88 10.72
C ILE A 160 7.52 16.06 10.25
N GLY A 161 8.83 15.94 10.43
CA GLY A 161 9.80 16.88 9.94
C GLY A 161 9.78 17.10 8.42
N PHE A 162 9.22 16.17 7.63
CA PHE A 162 9.04 16.35 6.18
C PHE A 162 8.04 17.47 5.87
N ILE A 163 7.07 17.71 6.76
CA ILE A 163 6.08 18.79 6.63
C ILE A 163 6.74 20.15 6.88
N LEU A 164 7.79 20.21 7.71
CA LEU A 164 8.56 21.42 8.03
C LEU A 164 9.74 21.63 7.06
N PHE A 165 9.45 21.62 5.75
CA PHE A 165 10.41 21.89 4.67
C PHE A 165 11.66 20.99 4.67
N GLY A 166 11.55 19.74 5.15
CA GLY A 166 12.65 18.78 5.18
C GLY A 166 13.70 19.01 6.28
N VAL A 167 13.91 20.25 6.73
CA VAL A 167 14.84 20.58 7.83
C VAL A 167 14.36 19.94 9.14
N GLY A 168 13.05 19.89 9.36
CA GLY A 168 12.48 19.23 10.53
C GLY A 168 12.84 17.74 10.62
N VAL A 169 13.07 17.06 9.48
CA VAL A 169 13.34 15.60 9.45
C VAL A 169 14.59 15.27 10.24
N ILE A 170 15.63 16.10 10.08
CA ILE A 170 16.92 15.89 10.74
C ILE A 170 16.74 15.93 12.27
N LEU A 171 15.83 16.76 12.77
CA LEU A 171 15.55 16.87 14.21
C LEU A 171 14.63 15.76 14.72
N THR A 172 13.67 15.32 13.92
CA THR A 172 12.61 14.40 14.39
C THR A 172 12.95 12.93 14.22
N VAL A 173 13.72 12.58 13.19
CA VAL A 173 14.18 11.19 12.93
C VAL A 173 14.86 10.55 14.14
N PRO A 174 15.87 11.16 14.80
CA PRO A 174 16.53 10.52 15.94
C PRO A 174 15.58 10.19 17.10
N VAL A 175 14.52 10.99 17.32
CA VAL A 175 13.49 10.68 18.33
C VAL A 175 12.70 9.43 17.95
N GLY A 176 12.27 9.34 16.69
CA GLY A 176 11.58 8.15 16.17
C GLY A 176 12.45 6.89 16.24
N MET A 177 13.72 6.99 15.84
CA MET A 177 14.67 5.88 15.90
C MET A 177 14.91 5.43 17.35
N MET A 178 15.07 6.34 18.31
CA MET A 178 15.20 5.98 19.73
C MET A 178 13.95 5.31 20.30
N GLY A 179 12.76 5.71 19.82
CA GLY A 179 11.52 4.98 20.11
C GLY A 179 11.60 3.53 19.65
N MET A 180 12.16 3.27 18.47
CA MET A 180 12.32 1.91 17.99
C MET A 180 13.38 1.12 18.77
N VAL A 181 14.44 1.77 19.25
CA VAL A 181 15.43 1.13 20.14
C VAL A 181 14.77 0.68 21.46
N LEU A 182 13.88 1.49 22.04
CA LEU A 182 13.16 1.15 23.27
C LEU A 182 12.26 -0.07 23.09
N VAL A 183 11.44 -0.10 22.03
CA VAL A 183 10.55 -1.26 21.78
C VAL A 183 11.35 -2.50 21.41
N TYR A 184 12.45 -2.34 20.67
CA TYR A 184 13.38 -3.44 20.43
C TYR A 184 13.91 -4.02 21.74
N ARG A 185 14.40 -3.19 22.67
CA ARG A 185 14.92 -3.67 23.97
C ARG A 185 13.85 -4.37 24.82
N GLN A 186 12.60 -3.91 24.74
CA GLN A 186 11.48 -4.56 25.42
C GLN A 186 11.16 -5.93 24.82
N LEU A 187 11.17 -6.06 23.50
CA LEU A 187 10.86 -7.31 22.80
C LEU A 187 12.05 -8.27 22.73
N ALA A 188 13.28 -7.77 22.83
CA ALA A 188 14.51 -8.55 22.75
C ALA A 188 14.64 -9.58 23.89
N VAL A 189 14.06 -9.28 25.04
CA VAL A 189 14.03 -10.16 26.22
C VAL A 189 12.83 -11.11 26.24
N VAL A 190 11.92 -10.98 25.28
CA VAL A 190 10.72 -11.84 25.17
C VAL A 190 11.01 -12.96 24.16
N GLU A 191 10.65 -14.18 24.53
CA GLU A 191 10.59 -15.33 23.63
C GLU A 191 9.17 -15.48 23.09
N PRO A 192 8.91 -15.14 21.81
CA PRO A 192 7.57 -15.23 21.26
C PRO A 192 7.21 -16.69 20.94
N PHE A 193 5.93 -17.03 21.08
CA PHE A 193 5.43 -18.31 20.59
C PHE A 193 5.61 -18.39 19.06
N PRO A 194 5.99 -19.56 18.51
CA PRO A 194 6.19 -19.71 17.08
C PRO A 194 4.87 -19.49 16.33
N PHE A 195 4.77 -18.36 15.63
CA PHE A 195 3.63 -18.04 14.79
C PHE A 195 3.55 -19.03 13.61
N LYS A 196 2.57 -19.93 13.67
CA LYS A 196 2.26 -20.89 12.59
C LYS A 196 0.92 -20.51 11.98
N PRO A 197 0.89 -19.67 10.94
CA PRO A 197 -0.36 -19.33 10.29
C PRO A 197 -0.98 -20.58 9.66
N GLU A 198 -2.30 -20.67 9.69
CA GLU A 198 -3.03 -21.76 9.05
C GLU A 198 -2.77 -21.75 7.54
N LYS A 199 -2.40 -22.91 6.96
CA LYS A 199 -2.03 -23.02 5.54
C LYS A 199 -3.10 -22.44 4.61
N GLN A 200 -4.38 -22.60 4.94
CA GLN A 200 -5.48 -22.06 4.14
C GLN A 200 -5.52 -20.52 4.17
N ILE A 201 -5.24 -19.90 5.31
CA ILE A 201 -5.18 -18.43 5.46
C ILE A 201 -4.01 -17.88 4.64
N VAL A 202 -2.84 -18.52 4.72
CA VAL A 202 -1.67 -18.14 3.91
C VAL A 202 -1.97 -18.26 2.41
N LEU A 203 -2.62 -19.35 1.99
CA LEU A 203 -2.97 -19.56 0.59
C LEU A 203 -3.97 -18.52 0.09
N LYS A 204 -5.08 -18.30 0.80
CA LYS A 204 -6.10 -17.31 0.43
C LYS A 204 -5.53 -15.89 0.43
N GLY A 205 -4.73 -15.55 1.45
CA GLY A 205 -4.04 -14.27 1.53
C GLY A 205 -3.03 -14.08 0.40
N GLY A 206 -2.27 -15.12 0.04
CA GLY A 206 -1.34 -15.10 -1.09
C GLY A 206 -2.03 -14.90 -2.43
N ILE A 207 -3.18 -15.55 -2.65
CA ILE A 207 -3.99 -15.36 -3.87
C ILE A 207 -4.52 -13.93 -3.93
N ALA A 208 -5.10 -13.42 -2.84
CA ALA A 208 -5.61 -12.05 -2.77
C ALA A 208 -4.50 -11.01 -3.01
N LEU A 209 -3.33 -11.20 -2.38
CA LEU A 209 -2.18 -10.33 -2.56
C LEU A 209 -1.67 -10.34 -4.00
N SER A 210 -1.61 -11.53 -4.62
CA SER A 210 -1.19 -11.68 -6.02
C SER A 210 -2.17 -11.00 -6.97
N ALA A 211 -3.48 -11.13 -6.74
CA ALA A 211 -4.51 -10.45 -7.52
C ALA A 211 -4.39 -8.92 -7.39
N LEU A 212 -4.25 -8.40 -6.17
CA LEU A 212 -4.05 -6.97 -5.92
C LEU A 212 -2.76 -6.44 -6.57
N LEU A 213 -1.68 -7.24 -6.55
CA LEU A 213 -0.44 -6.86 -7.21
C LEU A 213 -0.61 -6.75 -8.73
N VAL A 214 -1.28 -7.72 -9.36
CA VAL A 214 -1.58 -7.67 -10.80
C VAL A 214 -2.44 -6.45 -11.13
N ILE A 215 -3.50 -6.18 -10.35
CA ILE A 215 -4.33 -4.99 -10.52
C ILE A 215 -3.48 -3.71 -10.36
N GLY A 216 -2.63 -3.64 -9.35
CA GLY A 216 -1.71 -2.51 -9.15
C GLY A 216 -0.74 -2.29 -10.33
N ILE A 217 -0.20 -3.37 -10.91
CA ILE A 217 0.64 -3.30 -12.12
C ILE A 217 -0.15 -2.75 -13.30
N VAL A 218 -1.38 -3.23 -13.51
CA VAL A 218 -2.27 -2.71 -14.57
C VAL A 218 -2.54 -1.22 -14.34
N CYS A 219 -2.89 -0.82 -13.11
CA CYS A 219 -3.10 0.59 -12.76
C CYS A 219 -1.85 1.44 -12.98
N LEU A 220 -0.64 0.90 -12.74
CA LEU A 220 0.62 1.57 -13.04
C LEU A 220 0.88 1.75 -14.54
N LEU A 221 0.61 0.70 -15.33
CA LEU A 221 0.90 0.69 -16.77
C LEU A 221 -0.11 1.51 -17.57
N PHE A 222 -1.38 1.44 -17.20
CA PHE A 222 -2.47 2.08 -17.94
C PHE A 222 -2.91 3.40 -17.32
N GLY A 223 -2.50 3.69 -16.08
CA GLY A 223 -2.76 4.94 -15.38
C GLY A 223 -4.24 5.17 -15.09
N PHE A 224 -4.65 5.14 -13.83
CA PHE A 224 -5.86 5.88 -13.42
C PHE A 224 -5.49 7.38 -13.45
N GLY A 225 -5.77 8.07 -14.56
CA GLY A 225 -5.62 9.52 -14.71
C GLY A 225 -4.37 10.06 -15.45
N ARG A 226 -3.63 9.24 -16.21
CA ARG A 226 -2.60 9.77 -17.15
C ARG A 226 -3.09 9.69 -18.58
N MET A 227 -3.33 10.88 -19.15
CA MET A 227 -3.63 11.12 -20.56
C MET A 227 -2.64 10.37 -21.48
N SER A 228 -3.21 9.75 -22.51
CA SER A 228 -2.63 8.89 -23.53
C SER A 228 -1.26 9.28 -24.10
N SER A 229 -0.41 8.28 -24.35
CA SER A 229 0.32 8.20 -25.62
C SER A 229 0.49 6.71 -26.03
N PRO A 230 0.42 6.40 -27.34
CA PRO A 230 0.23 5.04 -27.81
C PRO A 230 1.55 4.28 -28.02
N THR A 231 1.42 2.96 -28.06
CA THR A 231 2.41 1.96 -28.51
C THR A 231 3.51 1.54 -27.52
N LEU A 232 3.21 0.52 -26.70
CA LEU A 232 4.23 -0.44 -26.31
C LEU A 232 3.76 -1.88 -26.62
N SER A 233 4.50 -2.49 -27.54
CA SER A 233 4.41 -3.83 -28.13
C SER A 233 3.73 -4.93 -27.29
N THR A 234 2.61 -5.43 -27.82
CA THR A 234 1.75 -6.52 -27.37
C THR A 234 2.38 -7.93 -27.39
N SER A 235 3.59 -8.10 -27.93
CA SER A 235 4.17 -9.44 -28.17
C SER A 235 4.93 -10.04 -26.98
N LEU A 236 5.54 -9.23 -26.12
CA LEU A 236 6.41 -9.71 -25.02
C LEU A 236 5.64 -9.97 -23.72
N THR A 237 4.55 -9.24 -23.51
CA THR A 237 3.72 -9.26 -22.30
C THR A 237 2.97 -10.60 -22.14
N SER A 238 2.54 -11.22 -23.24
CA SER A 238 1.81 -12.49 -23.21
C SER A 238 2.69 -13.66 -22.75
N LYS A 239 3.96 -13.71 -23.19
CA LYS A 239 4.89 -14.80 -22.87
C LYS A 239 5.43 -14.75 -21.44
N ILE A 240 5.73 -13.56 -20.93
CA ILE A 240 6.31 -13.40 -19.58
C ILE A 240 5.26 -13.73 -18.52
N ILE A 241 4.01 -13.34 -18.72
CA ILE A 241 2.96 -13.48 -17.70
C ILE A 241 2.35 -14.89 -17.71
N SER A 242 2.22 -15.54 -18.88
CA SER A 242 1.81 -16.96 -18.93
C SER A 242 2.81 -17.87 -18.23
N GLY A 243 4.10 -17.53 -18.25
CA GLY A 243 5.17 -18.32 -17.62
C GLY A 243 5.21 -18.24 -16.09
N ILE A 244 4.65 -17.18 -15.48
CA ILE A 244 4.76 -16.93 -14.03
C ILE A 244 3.49 -17.38 -13.28
N THR A 245 2.30 -17.19 -13.86
CA THR A 245 1.01 -17.40 -13.14
C THR A 245 0.35 -18.76 -13.36
N GLY A 246 0.78 -19.56 -14.35
CA GLY A 246 0.16 -20.85 -14.67
C GLY A 246 -1.30 -20.79 -15.16
N GLN A 247 -1.88 -19.59 -15.29
CA GLN A 247 -3.23 -19.35 -15.81
C GLN A 247 -3.15 -18.72 -17.22
N LYS A 248 -4.05 -19.18 -18.11
CA LYS A 248 -4.19 -18.65 -19.48
C LYS A 248 -4.87 -17.28 -19.43
N ILE A 249 -4.12 -16.23 -19.73
CA ILE A 249 -4.64 -14.88 -19.92
C ILE A 249 -4.81 -14.66 -21.42
N GLU A 250 -6.05 -14.45 -21.85
CA GLU A 250 -6.37 -14.07 -23.22
C GLU A 250 -6.47 -12.55 -23.29
N VAL A 251 -5.64 -11.96 -24.16
CA VAL A 251 -5.62 -10.52 -24.46
C VAL A 251 -6.22 -10.36 -25.85
N ASP A 252 -7.25 -9.54 -25.97
CA ASP A 252 -7.87 -9.23 -27.28
C ASP A 252 -6.87 -8.47 -28.17
N GLN A 253 -6.88 -8.77 -29.47
CA GLN A 253 -5.93 -8.28 -30.48
C GLN A 253 -5.91 -6.75 -30.62
N LYS A 254 -6.90 -6.05 -30.03
CA LYS A 254 -6.99 -4.58 -29.99
C LYS A 254 -6.33 -3.93 -28.76
N GLY A 255 -5.74 -4.71 -27.84
CA GLY A 255 -4.92 -4.20 -26.73
C GLY A 255 -5.69 -3.48 -25.61
N GLY A 256 -7.02 -3.44 -25.67
CA GLY A 256 -7.85 -2.73 -24.70
C GLY A 256 -8.48 -3.60 -23.61
N ARG A 257 -8.47 -4.94 -23.71
CA ARG A 257 -9.16 -5.85 -22.77
C ARG A 257 -8.36 -7.11 -22.44
N PHE A 258 -8.39 -7.52 -21.17
CA PHE A 258 -7.75 -8.73 -20.65
C PHE A 258 -8.67 -9.52 -19.71
N LYS A 259 -8.60 -10.86 -19.73
CA LYS A 259 -9.37 -11.74 -18.85
C LYS A 259 -8.50 -12.37 -17.75
N LEU A 260 -8.95 -12.32 -16.50
CA LEU A 260 -8.28 -12.94 -15.34
C LEU A 260 -9.31 -13.62 -14.44
N GLY A 261 -9.18 -14.94 -14.22
CA GLY A 261 -10.05 -15.69 -13.29
C GLY A 261 -11.55 -15.63 -13.62
N GLY A 262 -11.92 -15.51 -14.89
CA GLY A 262 -13.30 -15.34 -15.36
C GLY A 262 -13.79 -13.89 -15.41
N LEU A 263 -13.05 -12.92 -14.87
CA LEU A 263 -13.41 -11.50 -14.94
C LEU A 263 -12.72 -10.84 -16.14
N SER A 264 -13.42 -9.92 -16.81
CA SER A 264 -12.90 -9.19 -17.98
C SER A 264 -12.59 -7.74 -17.61
N PHE A 265 -11.41 -7.22 -17.93
CA PHE A 265 -10.98 -5.87 -17.59
C PHE A 265 -10.55 -5.12 -18.85
N GLY A 266 -10.80 -3.82 -18.94
CA GLY A 266 -10.27 -3.05 -20.07
C GLY A 266 -10.75 -1.61 -20.20
N SER A 267 -10.21 -0.91 -21.20
CA SER A 267 -10.60 0.44 -21.60
C SER A 267 -11.71 0.42 -22.66
N GLY A 268 -12.65 1.38 -22.54
CA GLY A 268 -13.78 1.51 -23.46
C GLY A 268 -14.95 0.53 -23.22
N LEU A 269 -16.15 0.94 -23.64
CA LEU A 269 -17.40 0.20 -23.46
C LEU A 269 -17.37 -1.17 -24.15
N PRO A 270 -17.77 -2.26 -23.47
CA PRO A 270 -17.76 -3.60 -24.05
C PRO A 270 -18.64 -3.69 -25.30
N GLU A 271 -18.27 -4.54 -26.28
CA GLU A 271 -19.02 -4.63 -27.55
C GLU A 271 -20.47 -5.08 -27.34
N ASN A 272 -20.72 -5.81 -26.26
CA ASN A 272 -22.04 -6.27 -25.83
C ASN A 272 -22.75 -5.30 -24.86
N PHE A 273 -22.25 -4.08 -24.63
CA PHE A 273 -22.91 -3.13 -23.72
C PHE A 273 -24.35 -2.84 -24.17
N PRO A 274 -25.35 -2.88 -23.27
CA PRO A 274 -26.74 -2.66 -23.65
C PRO A 274 -26.98 -1.27 -24.24
N LYS A 275 -27.50 -1.23 -25.47
CA LYS A 275 -27.77 0.04 -26.20
C LYS A 275 -28.91 0.86 -25.60
N ASP A 276 -29.73 0.25 -24.75
CA ASP A 276 -30.84 0.88 -24.06
C ASP A 276 -30.46 1.46 -22.69
N ILE A 277 -29.19 1.36 -22.31
CA ILE A 277 -28.61 2.04 -21.14
C ILE A 277 -27.82 3.24 -21.66
N PRO A 278 -28.21 4.48 -21.31
CA PRO A 278 -27.55 5.67 -21.83
C PRO A 278 -26.12 5.78 -21.28
N VAL A 279 -25.21 6.27 -22.11
CA VAL A 279 -23.87 6.69 -21.69
C VAL A 279 -23.85 8.21 -21.67
N TYR A 280 -23.26 8.82 -20.65
CA TYR A 280 -23.19 10.28 -20.58
C TYR A 280 -22.31 10.84 -21.72
N PRO A 281 -22.79 11.75 -22.58
CA PRO A 281 -22.08 12.13 -23.81
C PRO A 281 -20.76 12.85 -23.58
N GLN A 282 -20.62 13.54 -22.45
CA GLN A 282 -19.40 14.27 -22.06
C GLN A 282 -18.58 13.48 -21.02
N ALA A 283 -18.77 12.16 -20.96
CA ALA A 283 -17.96 11.30 -20.12
C ALA A 283 -16.93 10.51 -20.95
N GLU A 284 -15.74 10.36 -20.38
CA GLU A 284 -14.71 9.45 -20.86
C GLU A 284 -14.89 8.08 -20.20
N VAL A 285 -14.62 6.99 -20.94
CA VAL A 285 -14.76 5.62 -20.41
C VAL A 285 -13.42 5.21 -19.78
N ASP A 286 -13.33 5.33 -18.47
CA ASP A 286 -12.13 5.02 -17.69
C ASP A 286 -11.88 3.51 -17.57
N GLY A 287 -12.94 2.70 -17.48
CA GLY A 287 -12.75 1.26 -17.38
C GLY A 287 -14.02 0.42 -17.37
N PHE A 288 -13.83 -0.88 -17.59
CA PHE A 288 -14.87 -1.89 -17.49
C PHE A 288 -14.38 -3.10 -16.68
N ILE A 289 -15.24 -3.61 -15.82
CA ILE A 289 -15.07 -4.86 -15.07
C ILE A 289 -16.26 -5.76 -15.43
N GLY A 290 -16.02 -6.82 -16.20
CA GLY A 290 -17.04 -7.79 -16.60
C GLY A 290 -17.36 -8.78 -15.49
N GLY A 291 -18.59 -9.32 -15.54
CA GLY A 291 -19.01 -10.43 -14.71
C GLY A 291 -18.29 -11.73 -15.04
N LYS A 292 -18.68 -12.81 -14.35
CA LYS A 292 -18.07 -14.13 -14.53
C LYS A 292 -18.15 -14.58 -15.99
N ASP A 293 -17.05 -15.11 -16.50
CA ASP A 293 -16.85 -15.57 -17.88
C ASP A 293 -17.08 -14.50 -18.97
N GLY A 294 -17.06 -13.21 -18.60
CA GLY A 294 -17.29 -12.08 -19.52
C GLY A 294 -18.77 -11.74 -19.71
N GLU A 295 -19.64 -12.27 -18.86
CA GLU A 295 -21.06 -11.89 -18.83
C GLU A 295 -21.25 -10.44 -18.36
N LEU A 296 -22.35 -9.83 -18.79
CA LEU A 296 -22.75 -8.49 -18.37
C LEU A 296 -23.38 -8.48 -16.98
N SER A 297 -23.84 -9.63 -16.47
CA SER A 297 -24.39 -9.73 -15.13
C SER A 297 -23.28 -9.64 -14.08
N GLY A 298 -23.41 -8.70 -13.14
CA GLY A 298 -22.36 -8.34 -12.20
C GLY A 298 -21.25 -7.48 -12.81
N SER A 299 -21.46 -6.93 -14.01
CA SER A 299 -20.48 -6.04 -14.64
C SER A 299 -20.58 -4.60 -14.13
N THR A 300 -19.47 -3.88 -14.19
CA THR A 300 -19.35 -2.48 -13.77
C THR A 300 -18.60 -1.69 -14.84
N THR A 301 -19.18 -0.57 -15.28
CA THR A 301 -18.53 0.41 -16.17
C THR A 301 -18.22 1.66 -15.38
N ILE A 302 -17.01 2.18 -15.53
CA ILE A 302 -16.51 3.38 -14.87
C ILE A 302 -16.31 4.44 -15.93
N LEU A 303 -16.94 5.60 -15.74
CA LEU A 303 -16.82 6.77 -16.59
C LEU A 303 -16.40 7.98 -15.75
N THR A 304 -15.79 8.98 -16.38
CA THR A 304 -15.43 10.25 -15.72
C THR A 304 -15.91 11.44 -16.54
N SER A 305 -16.36 12.51 -15.87
CA SER A 305 -16.77 13.74 -16.53
C SER A 305 -16.43 14.97 -15.69
N LYS A 306 -16.12 16.09 -16.34
CA LYS A 306 -15.88 17.39 -15.68
C LYS A 306 -17.17 18.14 -15.33
N ASP A 307 -18.31 17.61 -15.73
CA ASP A 307 -19.61 18.19 -15.43
C ASP A 307 -20.02 17.95 -13.97
N SER A 308 -20.96 18.77 -13.48
CA SER A 308 -21.47 18.64 -12.11
C SER A 308 -22.31 17.38 -11.92
N ALA A 309 -22.24 16.81 -10.72
CA ALA A 309 -23.02 15.62 -10.35
C ALA A 309 -24.53 15.80 -10.57
N ALA A 310 -25.06 17.01 -10.37
CA ALA A 310 -26.47 17.33 -10.62
C ALA A 310 -26.84 17.22 -12.11
N LYS A 311 -26.03 17.78 -13.01
CA LYS A 311 -26.25 17.72 -14.46
C LYS A 311 -26.21 16.29 -14.98
N ILE A 312 -25.26 15.50 -14.48
CA ILE A 312 -25.11 14.09 -14.83
C ILE A 312 -26.31 13.28 -14.31
N TYR A 313 -26.75 13.55 -13.09
CA TYR A 313 -27.89 12.88 -12.48
C TYR A 313 -29.19 13.10 -13.24
N ASP A 314 -29.51 14.37 -13.55
CA ASP A 314 -30.72 14.73 -14.31
C ASP A 314 -30.73 14.07 -15.69
N TYR A 315 -29.57 13.97 -16.34
CA TYR A 315 -29.43 13.25 -17.61
C TYR A 315 -29.83 11.78 -17.47
N TYR A 316 -29.31 11.08 -16.45
CA TYR A 316 -29.56 9.66 -16.30
C TYR A 316 -31.01 9.34 -15.93
N VAL A 317 -31.61 10.10 -15.00
CA VAL A 317 -33.02 9.91 -14.62
C VAL A 317 -33.91 10.03 -15.86
N LYS A 318 -33.78 11.15 -16.59
CA LYS A 318 -34.60 11.41 -17.78
C LYS A 318 -34.40 10.37 -18.88
N ASN A 319 -33.15 10.06 -19.23
CA ASN A 319 -32.88 9.15 -20.35
C ASN A 319 -33.23 7.69 -20.02
N LEU A 320 -33.15 7.27 -18.76
CA LEU A 320 -33.59 5.94 -18.35
C LEU A 320 -35.11 5.82 -18.41
N GLU A 321 -35.84 6.82 -17.91
CA GLU A 321 -37.31 6.87 -18.00
C GLU A 321 -37.79 6.89 -19.46
N ASP A 322 -37.16 7.71 -20.32
CA ASP A 322 -37.46 7.78 -21.75
C ASP A 322 -37.21 6.44 -22.47
N LYS A 323 -36.32 5.59 -21.93
CA LYS A 323 -36.04 4.24 -22.43
C LYS A 323 -36.92 3.16 -21.77
N GLY A 324 -37.88 3.56 -20.94
CA GLY A 324 -38.86 2.68 -20.30
C GLY A 324 -38.29 1.88 -19.13
N TRP A 325 -37.26 2.40 -18.44
CA TRP A 325 -36.79 1.84 -17.18
C TRP A 325 -37.60 2.43 -16.02
N VAL A 326 -37.88 1.61 -15.02
CA VAL A 326 -38.41 2.08 -13.74
C VAL A 326 -37.23 2.61 -12.93
N VAL A 327 -37.22 3.91 -12.66
CA VAL A 327 -36.12 4.58 -11.96
C VAL A 327 -36.50 4.83 -10.50
N THR A 328 -35.61 4.45 -9.58
CA THR A 328 -35.69 4.79 -8.15
C THR A 328 -34.46 5.61 -7.80
N SER A 329 -34.69 6.87 -7.46
CA SER A 329 -33.64 7.83 -7.25
C SER A 329 -33.40 8.07 -5.75
N GLN A 330 -32.13 8.03 -5.31
CA GLN A 330 -31.74 8.28 -3.93
C GLN A 330 -30.71 9.42 -3.88
N ASP A 331 -31.06 10.49 -3.17
CA ASP A 331 -30.13 11.59 -2.91
C ASP A 331 -29.43 11.34 -1.56
N LEU A 332 -28.12 11.09 -1.62
CA LEU A 332 -27.27 10.85 -0.46
C LEU A 332 -26.34 12.06 -0.20
N GLY A 333 -26.77 13.27 -0.60
CA GLY A 333 -26.01 14.50 -0.44
C GLY A 333 -25.10 14.75 -1.65
N GLU A 334 -23.79 14.70 -1.44
CA GLU A 334 -22.82 14.90 -2.53
C GLU A 334 -22.81 13.71 -3.50
N MET A 335 -23.00 12.49 -2.99
CA MET A 335 -23.14 11.29 -3.80
C MET A 335 -24.59 11.12 -4.26
N LYS A 336 -24.79 10.83 -5.55
CA LYS A 336 -26.13 10.56 -6.11
C LYS A 336 -26.21 9.13 -6.61
N MET A 337 -27.33 8.47 -6.31
CA MET A 337 -27.55 7.07 -6.68
C MET A 337 -28.87 6.91 -7.42
N ILE A 338 -28.84 6.17 -8.52
CA ILE A 338 -29.99 5.89 -9.37
C ILE A 338 -30.07 4.38 -9.56
N SER A 339 -31.07 3.75 -8.95
CA SER A 339 -31.40 2.36 -9.23
C SER A 339 -32.38 2.30 -10.38
N PHE A 340 -32.20 1.37 -11.31
CA PHE A 340 -33.09 1.22 -12.46
C PHE A 340 -33.42 -0.25 -12.73
N GLN A 341 -34.66 -0.53 -13.12
CA GLN A 341 -35.14 -1.89 -13.37
C GLN A 341 -36.06 -1.97 -14.59
N LYS A 342 -35.90 -3.03 -15.37
CA LYS A 342 -36.75 -3.36 -16.53
C LYS A 342 -36.71 -4.86 -16.77
N ASP A 343 -37.86 -5.51 -16.67
CA ASP A 343 -38.00 -6.96 -16.74
C ASP A 343 -37.07 -7.67 -15.73
N LYS A 344 -36.25 -8.63 -16.19
CA LYS A 344 -35.24 -9.35 -15.41
C LYS A 344 -33.89 -8.63 -15.33
N ARG A 345 -33.82 -7.37 -15.77
CA ARG A 345 -32.60 -6.57 -15.75
C ARG A 345 -32.72 -5.48 -14.70
N SER A 346 -31.67 -5.29 -13.94
CA SER A 346 -31.54 -4.20 -12.99
C SER A 346 -30.14 -3.63 -13.03
N GLY A 347 -29.99 -2.41 -12.54
CA GLY A 347 -28.70 -1.81 -12.42
C GLY A 347 -28.72 -0.63 -11.48
N VAL A 348 -27.51 -0.11 -11.25
CA VAL A 348 -27.28 1.02 -10.37
C VAL A 348 -26.30 1.96 -11.04
N ILE A 349 -26.62 3.25 -10.99
CA ILE A 349 -25.70 4.32 -11.39
C ILE A 349 -25.35 5.11 -10.14
N THR A 350 -24.06 5.14 -9.82
CA THR A 350 -23.52 5.96 -8.74
C THR A 350 -22.73 7.10 -9.34
N ILE A 351 -23.03 8.33 -8.91
CA ILE A 351 -22.34 9.54 -9.33
C ILE A 351 -21.64 10.10 -8.10
N ASN A 352 -20.31 10.13 -8.16
CA ASN A 352 -19.47 10.55 -7.04
C ASN A 352 -18.63 11.78 -7.45
N PRO A 353 -18.90 12.97 -6.90
CA PRO A 353 -18.07 14.14 -7.15
C PRO A 353 -16.72 14.00 -6.43
N ASN A 354 -15.63 14.28 -7.14
CA ASN A 354 -14.29 14.46 -6.60
C ASN A 354 -13.83 15.92 -6.79
N ALA A 355 -12.66 16.27 -6.26
CA ALA A 355 -12.14 17.65 -6.29
C ALA A 355 -11.98 18.26 -7.70
N GLU A 356 -11.80 17.45 -8.74
CA GLU A 356 -11.54 17.92 -10.12
C GLU A 356 -12.53 17.38 -11.17
N GLN A 357 -13.28 16.32 -10.87
CA GLN A 357 -14.19 15.63 -11.81
C GLN A 357 -15.24 14.80 -11.06
N CYS A 358 -16.27 14.33 -11.77
CA CYS A 358 -17.25 13.36 -11.27
C CYS A 358 -16.98 11.97 -11.84
N ASP A 359 -16.95 10.97 -10.97
CA ASP A 359 -16.91 9.56 -11.36
C ASP A 359 -18.35 9.04 -11.49
N ILE A 360 -18.61 8.27 -12.55
CA ILE A 360 -19.91 7.65 -12.85
C ILE A 360 -19.68 6.15 -12.93
N ILE A 361 -20.35 5.41 -12.06
CA ILE A 361 -20.21 3.95 -11.96
C ILE A 361 -21.55 3.32 -12.33
N ILE A 362 -21.58 2.55 -13.42
CA ILE A 362 -22.77 1.83 -13.90
C ILE A 362 -22.59 0.34 -13.62
N GLY A 363 -23.30 -0.17 -12.61
CA GLY A 363 -23.39 -1.60 -12.31
C GLY A 363 -24.61 -2.24 -12.98
N LEU A 364 -24.43 -3.41 -13.60
CA LEU A 364 -25.50 -4.14 -14.27
C LEU A 364 -25.68 -5.54 -13.68
N THR A 365 -26.93 -5.93 -13.51
CA THR A 365 -27.35 -7.27 -13.10
C THR A 365 -28.41 -7.77 -14.07
N MET A 366 -28.16 -8.93 -14.68
CA MET A 366 -29.10 -9.59 -15.58
C MET A 366 -29.35 -11.03 -15.11
N GLU A 367 -30.61 -11.42 -14.99
CA GLU A 367 -31.04 -12.79 -14.66
C GLU A 367 -31.53 -13.59 -15.87
#